data_AF-A0AAE0JX31-F1
#
_entry.id   AF-A0AAE0JX31-F1
#
_cell.length_a   1.000
_cell.length_b   1.000
_cell.length_c   1.000
_cell.angle_alpha   90.00
_cell.angle_beta   90.00
_cell.angle_gamma   90.00
#
_symmetry.space_group_name_H-M   'P 1'
#
loop_
_entity.id
_entity.type
_entity.pdbx_description
1 polymer ?
#
loop_
_entity_poly.entity_id
_entity_poly.type
_entity_poly.pdbx_seq_one_letter_code
_entity_poly.pdbx_strand_id
1 'polypeptide(L)'
;MRFLAPFLLALGAARPAFAVVVKSGSTCIVTPGAATRAMRSIGLVPPAERDVDPDSSSSGDEQNIWSDLDPEAGAPKPGAPGSLGHYPRPMPSKKGGASPPSALEMSFPRRRAATAAADDTPQILDAFKQCGKDGTIIFQEGTYNIRQVMNTTDLRNVSIEIHGTFVWSADNIQYWLSHSYSVTYAGRSTAWLLGGRDISMRGFGRALFDGNGQVWIDQNRNAGNQNGRPISLTIWRANNVFIDGIRWKMAQFWHTFVAHSQNITMTNLEMNTSSNSQWKAVNTDGTDTWNSKDIVIRNWTVTCHDDCISIKGNSSNVHVSNVTCYESGAMCVGSIGSNAGQPDFVENVVFENVSLYHSSNAAWIKTYPGTGYVRNVTFRNIHFENVNQPIYVTSCIYSYQNCDNSRLGITDIHWENITGTSRYNVAAAIHCSSRAPCDDLHFSNIDIKPMSGGTAKVLCSNIKNQASSGLACTGPCPGSQPQQLSGNV
;
A
#
# COMPACT_ATOMS: atom_id res chain seq x y z
N MET A 1 52.13 30.85 41.53
CA MET A 1 51.33 30.68 40.29
C MET A 1 50.36 29.54 40.51
N ARG A 2 49.05 29.81 40.40
CA ARG A 2 47.96 28.82 40.48
C ARG A 2 47.86 28.09 39.13
N PHE A 3 47.77 26.77 39.13
CA PHE A 3 47.23 26.00 38.01
C PHE A 3 46.10 25.11 38.54
N LEU A 4 44.87 25.50 38.23
CA LEU A 4 43.66 24.69 38.36
C LEU A 4 43.56 23.81 37.12
N ALA A 5 43.55 22.49 37.30
CA ALA A 5 43.17 21.54 36.26
C ALA A 5 41.64 21.40 36.25
N PRO A 6 40.94 21.53 35.11
CA PRO A 6 39.51 21.24 35.05
C PRO A 6 39.30 19.72 34.86
N PHE A 7 38.55 19.12 35.79
CA PHE A 7 37.92 17.82 35.58
C PHE A 7 36.88 17.98 34.45
N LEU A 8 37.15 17.42 33.26
CA LEU A 8 36.12 17.20 32.26
C LEU A 8 35.23 16.06 32.76
N LEU A 9 33.99 16.38 33.17
CA LEU A 9 32.91 15.40 33.21
C LEU A 9 32.65 14.94 31.76
N ALA A 10 33.08 13.73 31.43
CA ALA A 10 32.57 13.02 30.27
C ALA A 10 31.11 12.67 30.55
N LEU A 11 30.18 13.52 30.08
CA LEU A 11 28.78 13.15 29.92
C LEU A 11 28.74 12.01 28.91
N GLY A 12 28.70 10.77 29.41
CA GLY A 12 28.51 9.58 28.60
C GLY A 12 27.25 9.74 27.75
N ALA A 13 27.41 9.69 26.44
CA ALA A 13 26.28 9.67 25.52
C ALA A 13 25.38 8.48 25.91
N ALA A 14 24.17 8.77 26.39
CA ALA A 14 23.22 7.75 26.79
C ALA A 14 22.93 6.85 25.58
N ARG A 15 23.33 5.57 25.67
CA ARG A 15 23.12 4.59 24.59
C ARG A 15 21.64 4.60 24.13
N PRO A 16 21.36 4.48 22.83
CA PRO A 16 19.99 4.35 22.35
C PRO A 16 19.31 3.21 23.11
N ALA A 17 18.13 3.46 23.67
CA ALA A 17 17.36 2.43 24.34
C ALA A 17 16.55 1.70 23.26
N PHE A 18 16.77 0.40 23.13
CA PHE A 18 16.01 -0.49 22.26
C PHE A 18 14.76 -0.98 22.97
N ALA A 19 13.76 -1.44 22.21
CA ALA A 19 12.66 -2.20 22.73
C ALA A 19 13.15 -3.42 23.54
N VAL A 20 12.31 -3.91 24.44
CA VAL A 20 12.57 -5.09 25.27
C VAL A 20 11.46 -6.10 25.04
N VAL A 21 11.82 -7.36 24.83
CA VAL A 21 10.89 -8.49 24.73
C VAL A 21 10.92 -9.26 26.04
N VAL A 22 9.76 -9.45 26.66
CA VAL A 22 9.58 -10.32 27.83
C VAL A 22 8.63 -11.43 27.44
N LYS A 23 9.10 -12.68 27.50
CA LYS A 23 8.27 -13.87 27.25
C LYS A 23 7.76 -14.44 28.58
N SER A 24 6.47 -14.73 28.64
CA SER A 24 5.83 -15.49 29.73
C SER A 24 4.86 -16.50 29.12
N GLY A 25 5.17 -17.79 29.26
CA GLY A 25 4.44 -18.85 28.56
C GLY A 25 4.49 -18.68 27.03
N SER A 26 3.31 -18.64 26.39
CA SER A 26 3.15 -18.38 24.95
C SER A 26 2.93 -16.91 24.61
N THR A 27 3.10 -16.00 25.58
CA THR A 27 2.92 -14.56 25.37
C THR A 27 4.26 -13.84 25.34
N CYS A 28 4.46 -13.00 24.33
CA CYS A 28 5.57 -12.07 24.21
C CYS A 28 5.05 -10.64 24.39
N ILE A 29 5.53 -9.94 25.42
CA ILE A 29 5.25 -8.52 25.64
C ILE A 29 6.46 -7.74 25.14
N VAL A 30 6.23 -6.82 24.21
CA VAL A 30 7.25 -5.94 23.65
C VAL A 30 7.03 -4.53 24.20
N THR A 31 8.01 -3.99 24.91
CA THR A 31 7.97 -2.63 25.48
C THR A 31 8.92 -1.72 24.68
N PRO A 32 8.50 -0.53 24.22
CA PRO A 32 9.35 0.31 23.37
C PRO A 32 10.51 0.94 24.16
N GLY A 33 11.65 1.14 23.50
CA GLY A 33 12.88 1.59 24.17
C GLY A 33 12.75 2.94 24.89
N ALA A 34 11.95 3.88 24.37
CA ALA A 34 11.70 5.16 25.03
C ALA A 34 11.03 5.01 26.41
N ALA A 35 10.14 4.02 26.58
CA ALA A 35 9.44 3.74 27.84
C ALA A 35 10.37 3.09 28.89
N THR A 36 11.35 2.29 28.46
CA THR A 36 12.32 1.67 29.36
C THR A 36 13.21 2.69 30.09
N ARG A 37 13.46 3.87 29.48
CA ARG A 37 14.17 4.97 30.15
C ARG A 37 13.37 5.57 31.30
N ALA A 38 12.06 5.74 31.14
CA ALA A 38 11.19 6.26 32.20
C ALA A 38 11.14 5.31 33.41
N MET A 39 11.05 4.00 33.17
CA MET A 39 11.14 2.98 34.22
C MET A 39 12.50 2.95 34.92
N ARG A 40 13.61 3.19 34.21
CA ARG A 40 14.94 3.28 34.85
C ARG A 40 15.16 4.57 35.64
N SER A 41 14.49 5.67 35.27
CA SER A 41 14.58 6.96 36.00
C SER A 41 13.72 7.00 37.27
N ILE A 42 12.71 6.15 37.35
CA ILE A 42 11.90 5.95 38.56
C ILE A 42 12.48 4.71 39.23
N GLY A 43 13.39 4.88 40.20
CA GLY A 43 14.17 3.79 40.80
C GLY A 43 13.35 2.67 41.45
N LEU A 44 12.81 1.76 40.64
CA LEU A 44 12.29 0.46 41.05
C LEU A 44 13.38 -0.56 40.74
N VAL A 45 14.15 -0.87 41.77
CA VAL A 45 15.17 -1.94 41.78
C VAL A 45 14.43 -3.28 41.77
N PRO A 46 14.64 -4.17 40.78
CA PRO A 46 14.25 -5.57 40.92
C PRO A 46 15.11 -6.23 42.01
N PRO A 47 14.58 -7.18 42.80
CA PRO A 47 15.38 -7.86 43.82
C PRO A 47 16.58 -8.55 43.18
N ALA A 48 17.78 -8.30 43.71
CA ALA A 48 19.02 -8.91 43.25
C ALA A 48 19.02 -10.42 43.53
N GLU A 49 19.18 -11.23 42.48
CA GLU A 49 19.68 -12.59 42.62
C GLU A 49 21.20 -12.55 42.83
N ARG A 50 21.67 -13.34 43.79
CA ARG A 50 23.05 -13.39 44.26
C ARG A 50 23.89 -14.26 43.33
N ASP A 51 25.04 -13.73 42.93
CA ASP A 51 26.13 -14.44 42.26
C ASP A 51 26.68 -15.59 43.12
N VAL A 52 26.93 -16.73 42.48
CA VAL A 52 27.91 -17.73 42.90
C VAL A 52 28.70 -18.12 41.63
N ASP A 53 30.00 -17.92 41.69
CA ASP A 53 31.01 -18.29 40.69
C ASP A 53 31.95 -19.37 41.32
N PRO A 54 32.93 -19.95 40.61
CA PRO A 54 32.83 -21.20 39.83
C PRO A 54 33.79 -22.30 40.36
N ASP A 55 33.69 -23.53 39.84
CA ASP A 55 34.80 -24.36 39.33
C ASP A 55 34.37 -25.84 39.21
N SER A 56 34.56 -26.44 38.02
CA SER A 56 35.27 -27.72 37.84
C SER A 56 35.22 -28.19 36.38
N SER A 57 36.39 -28.60 35.92
CA SER A 57 36.84 -28.99 34.59
C SER A 57 36.45 -30.40 34.11
N SER A 58 36.58 -30.62 32.79
CA SER A 58 37.16 -31.81 32.06
C SER A 58 36.49 -31.93 30.68
N SER A 59 37.18 -31.57 29.59
CA SER A 59 38.06 -32.38 28.72
C SER A 59 37.32 -33.39 27.83
N GLY A 60 37.49 -33.23 26.50
CA GLY A 60 37.07 -34.21 25.50
C GLY A 60 37.12 -33.64 24.08
N ASP A 61 38.33 -33.61 23.51
CA ASP A 61 38.55 -33.52 22.06
C ASP A 61 37.94 -34.73 21.35
N GLU A 62 37.30 -34.52 20.19
CA GLU A 62 37.46 -35.41 19.03
C GLU A 62 36.95 -34.75 17.74
N GLN A 63 37.51 -35.24 16.64
CA GLN A 63 37.77 -34.54 15.39
C GLN A 63 36.60 -34.56 14.39
N ASN A 64 36.70 -33.62 13.44
CA ASN A 64 36.15 -33.67 12.08
C ASN A 64 36.09 -35.09 11.49
N ILE A 65 35.10 -35.36 10.62
CA ILE A 65 35.29 -35.62 9.17
C ILE A 65 33.88 -35.81 8.53
N TRP A 66 33.65 -35.09 7.42
CA TRP A 66 32.98 -35.47 6.17
C TRP A 66 32.26 -34.26 5.55
N SER A 67 33.05 -33.59 4.72
CA SER A 67 32.64 -32.76 3.59
C SER A 67 32.16 -33.64 2.42
N ASP A 68 31.59 -32.94 1.44
CA ASP A 68 31.36 -33.31 0.04
C ASP A 68 29.97 -33.88 -0.29
N LEU A 69 29.14 -33.03 -0.92
CA LEU A 69 28.77 -33.17 -2.33
C LEU A 69 28.10 -31.86 -2.81
N ASP A 70 28.70 -31.27 -3.84
CA ASP A 70 28.22 -30.17 -4.70
C ASP A 70 28.52 -30.64 -6.15
N PRO A 71 28.04 -30.04 -7.27
CA PRO A 71 26.73 -29.47 -7.61
C PRO A 71 26.22 -30.01 -9.00
N GLU A 72 25.16 -29.37 -9.53
CA GLU A 72 24.70 -29.33 -10.95
C GLU A 72 23.60 -30.28 -11.46
N ALA A 73 22.39 -29.70 -11.64
CA ALA A 73 21.60 -29.71 -12.89
C ALA A 73 20.51 -28.61 -12.73
N GLY A 74 20.61 -27.44 -13.35
CA GLY A 74 20.26 -27.21 -14.75
C GLY A 74 19.17 -26.14 -14.85
N ALA A 75 19.52 -24.87 -14.59
CA ALA A 75 18.62 -23.73 -14.79
C ALA A 75 18.80 -23.14 -16.21
N PRO A 76 17.72 -22.90 -16.99
CA PRO A 76 17.82 -22.29 -18.30
C PRO A 76 18.23 -20.80 -18.20
N LYS A 77 19.23 -20.42 -19.00
CA LYS A 77 19.77 -19.05 -19.09
C LYS A 77 18.72 -18.07 -19.64
N PRO A 78 18.59 -16.85 -19.09
CA PRO A 78 17.80 -15.80 -19.72
C PRO A 78 18.49 -15.31 -21.01
N GLY A 79 17.76 -15.39 -22.12
CA GLY A 79 18.15 -14.84 -23.41
C GLY A 79 18.29 -13.32 -23.36
N ALA A 80 19.24 -12.82 -24.17
CA ALA A 80 19.57 -11.41 -24.30
C ALA A 80 18.35 -10.53 -24.66
N PRO A 81 18.24 -9.31 -24.12
CA PRO A 81 17.20 -8.37 -24.53
C PRO A 81 17.44 -7.91 -25.97
N GLY A 82 16.53 -8.32 -26.86
CA GLY A 82 16.41 -7.79 -28.21
C GLY A 82 16.07 -6.30 -28.20
N SER A 83 16.61 -5.59 -29.17
CA SER A 83 16.50 -4.15 -29.35
C SER A 83 15.04 -3.70 -29.56
N LEU A 84 14.61 -2.71 -28.78
CA LEU A 84 13.41 -1.93 -29.07
C LEU A 84 13.79 -0.45 -29.15
N GLY A 85 13.71 0.06 -30.37
CA GLY A 85 13.19 1.37 -30.76
C GLY A 85 13.63 2.60 -29.97
N HIS A 86 14.54 3.36 -30.59
CA HIS A 86 14.80 4.77 -30.29
C HIS A 86 13.51 5.61 -30.25
N TYR A 87 13.31 6.35 -29.16
CA TYR A 87 12.55 7.60 -29.17
C TYR A 87 13.53 8.79 -29.16
N PRO A 88 13.31 9.83 -30.00
CA PRO A 88 14.27 10.93 -30.15
C PRO A 88 14.27 11.86 -28.93
N ARG A 89 15.48 12.22 -28.49
CA ARG A 89 15.71 13.29 -27.51
C ARG A 89 15.39 14.66 -28.14
N PRO A 90 14.78 15.61 -27.40
CA PRO A 90 14.72 16.99 -27.83
C PRO A 90 16.13 17.63 -27.80
N MET A 91 16.49 18.31 -28.89
CA MET A 91 17.71 19.13 -28.97
C MET A 91 17.63 20.35 -28.04
N PRO A 92 18.77 20.82 -27.49
CA PRO A 92 18.79 21.97 -26.59
C PRO A 92 18.74 23.30 -27.37
N SER A 93 17.83 24.20 -26.99
CA SER A 93 17.85 25.58 -27.44
C SER A 93 18.98 26.36 -26.76
N LYS A 94 19.94 26.84 -27.55
CA LYS A 94 20.94 27.84 -27.13
C LYS A 94 20.26 29.19 -26.85
N LYS A 95 20.43 29.75 -25.65
CA LYS A 95 20.45 31.21 -25.45
C LYS A 95 21.41 31.62 -24.32
N GLY A 96 22.33 32.51 -24.70
CA GLY A 96 23.00 33.60 -23.97
C GLY A 96 23.16 33.54 -22.46
N GLY A 97 24.42 33.65 -22.01
CA GLY A 97 24.78 33.75 -20.61
C GLY A 97 24.56 35.14 -19.98
N ALA A 98 24.55 35.12 -18.65
CA ALA A 98 25.09 36.13 -17.75
C ALA A 98 25.25 35.47 -16.37
N SER A 99 26.47 35.49 -15.82
CA SER A 99 26.76 34.97 -14.47
C SER A 99 26.17 35.89 -13.40
N PRO A 100 25.49 35.40 -12.35
CA PRO A 100 25.17 36.21 -11.19
C PRO A 100 26.37 36.29 -10.22
N PRO A 101 26.52 37.38 -9.45
CA PRO A 101 27.62 37.56 -8.51
C PRO A 101 27.47 36.67 -7.27
N SER A 102 28.63 36.31 -6.68
CA SER A 102 28.78 35.49 -5.48
C SER A 102 27.94 35.99 -4.30
N ALA A 103 27.05 35.14 -3.78
CA ALA A 103 26.39 35.38 -2.51
C ALA A 103 27.35 35.00 -1.36
N LEU A 104 27.54 35.94 -0.42
CA LEU A 104 28.24 35.70 0.83
C LEU A 104 27.59 34.53 1.59
N GLU A 105 28.40 33.59 2.07
CA GLU A 105 27.97 32.55 3.00
C GLU A 105 27.57 33.17 4.35
N MET A 106 26.25 33.25 4.60
CA MET A 106 25.75 33.33 5.97
C MET A 106 25.79 31.93 6.58
N SER A 107 26.73 31.72 7.49
CA SER A 107 26.86 30.49 8.26
C SER A 107 25.69 30.36 9.26
N PHE A 108 24.71 29.52 8.92
CA PHE A 108 23.74 29.04 9.89
C PHE A 108 24.44 28.05 10.84
N PRO A 109 24.23 28.13 12.16
CA PRO A 109 24.80 27.18 13.10
C PRO A 109 24.31 25.77 12.73
N ARG A 110 25.25 24.85 12.45
CA ARG A 110 24.98 23.43 12.24
C ARG A 110 24.22 22.93 13.46
N ARG A 111 22.91 22.66 13.31
CA ARG A 111 22.17 21.84 14.27
C ARG A 111 22.94 20.53 14.38
N ARG A 112 23.34 20.16 15.61
CA ARG A 112 23.83 18.80 15.88
C ARG A 112 22.82 17.83 15.28
N ALA A 113 23.29 16.92 14.41
CA ALA A 113 22.48 15.81 13.94
C ALA A 113 21.91 15.11 15.19
N ALA A 114 20.58 15.10 15.32
CA ALA A 114 19.96 14.28 16.34
C ALA A 114 20.47 12.85 16.12
N THR A 115 20.95 12.21 17.18
CA THR A 115 21.33 10.79 17.11
C THR A 115 20.11 10.02 16.58
N ALA A 116 20.28 9.27 15.49
CA ALA A 116 19.21 8.46 14.93
C ALA A 116 18.58 7.60 16.02
N ALA A 117 17.26 7.48 16.01
CA ALA A 117 16.54 6.65 16.98
C ALA A 117 17.05 5.20 16.91
N ALA A 118 17.00 4.49 18.04
CA ALA A 118 17.32 3.06 18.11
C ALA A 118 16.45 2.27 17.13
N ASP A 119 16.94 1.16 16.57
CA ASP A 119 16.15 0.28 15.71
C ASP A 119 15.47 -0.80 16.54
N ASP A 120 14.14 -0.75 16.63
CA ASP A 120 13.35 -1.72 17.40
C ASP A 120 12.96 -2.96 16.56
N THR A 121 13.27 -2.95 15.26
CA THR A 121 12.92 -4.05 14.34
C THR A 121 13.44 -5.43 14.79
N PRO A 122 14.69 -5.58 15.26
CA PRO A 122 15.19 -6.87 15.72
C PRO A 122 14.37 -7.47 16.86
N GLN A 123 13.92 -6.65 17.82
CA GLN A 123 13.12 -7.11 18.96
C GLN A 123 11.69 -7.45 18.55
N ILE A 124 11.12 -6.70 17.60
CA ILE A 124 9.82 -7.03 17.01
C ILE A 124 9.89 -8.40 16.33
N LEU A 125 10.89 -8.63 15.46
CA LEU A 125 11.08 -9.91 14.78
C LEU A 125 11.34 -11.07 15.75
N ASP A 126 12.07 -10.82 16.83
CA ASP A 126 12.31 -11.80 17.89
C ASP A 126 11.02 -12.20 18.61
N ALA A 127 10.13 -11.25 18.92
CA ALA A 127 8.80 -11.56 19.48
C ALA A 127 7.95 -12.42 18.54
N PHE A 128 7.96 -12.11 17.23
CA PHE A 128 7.30 -12.95 16.22
C PHE A 128 7.91 -14.35 16.15
N LYS A 129 9.23 -14.47 16.23
CA LYS A 129 9.91 -15.77 16.25
C LYS A 129 9.53 -16.60 17.48
N GLN A 130 9.46 -15.96 18.65
CA GLN A 130 9.25 -16.65 19.93
C GLN A 130 7.79 -17.01 20.22
N CYS A 131 6.83 -16.23 19.71
CA CYS A 131 5.41 -16.33 20.05
C CYS A 131 4.47 -16.31 18.84
N GLY A 132 4.99 -16.41 17.61
CA GLY A 132 4.21 -16.43 16.36
C GLY A 132 3.43 -17.72 16.08
N LYS A 133 3.51 -18.71 16.96
CA LYS A 133 2.80 -20.00 16.86
C LYS A 133 2.10 -20.31 18.18
N ASP A 134 0.78 -20.45 18.14
CA ASP A 134 -0.09 -20.76 19.30
C ASP A 134 0.14 -19.81 20.48
N GLY A 135 0.26 -18.51 20.17
CA GLY A 135 0.73 -17.51 21.11
C GLY A 135 0.13 -16.12 20.91
N THR A 136 0.55 -15.23 21.80
CA THR A 136 0.13 -13.83 21.79
C THR A 136 1.34 -12.92 21.77
N ILE A 137 1.31 -11.88 20.94
CA ILE A 137 2.34 -10.84 20.88
C ILE A 137 1.67 -9.52 21.21
N ILE A 138 2.14 -8.85 22.27
CA ILE A 138 1.55 -7.59 22.76
C ILE A 138 2.60 -6.49 22.63
N PHE A 139 2.35 -5.53 21.75
CA PHE A 139 3.11 -4.28 21.67
C PHE A 139 2.44 -3.24 22.57
N GLN A 140 3.09 -2.90 23.67
CA GLN A 140 2.61 -1.89 24.61
C GLN A 140 2.58 -0.48 23.98
N GLU A 141 1.94 0.46 24.68
CA GLU A 141 1.92 1.86 24.27
C GLU A 141 3.34 2.45 24.20
N GLY A 142 3.53 3.34 23.21
CA GLY A 142 4.78 4.05 22.96
C GLY A 142 5.21 3.93 21.50
N THR A 143 6.42 4.39 21.18
CA THR A 143 6.93 4.46 19.81
C THR A 143 7.97 3.38 19.54
N TYR A 144 7.74 2.59 18.50
CA TYR A 144 8.68 1.62 17.94
C TYR A 144 9.24 2.16 16.62
N ASN A 145 10.56 2.25 16.53
CA ASN A 145 11.22 2.75 15.35
C ASN A 145 11.58 1.57 14.43
N ILE A 146 10.89 1.50 13.30
CA ILE A 146 11.09 0.45 12.29
C ILE A 146 12.14 0.95 11.30
N ARG A 147 13.34 0.34 11.32
CA ARG A 147 14.45 0.73 10.44
C ARG A 147 14.91 -0.38 9.53
N GLN A 148 14.28 -1.55 9.60
CA GLN A 148 14.51 -2.68 8.72
C GLN A 148 13.20 -3.22 8.14
N VAL A 149 13.28 -3.89 7.00
CA VAL A 149 12.15 -4.65 6.45
C VAL A 149 11.81 -5.83 7.36
N MET A 150 10.52 -6.18 7.42
CA MET A 150 10.01 -7.23 8.29
C MET A 150 9.42 -8.36 7.46
N ASN A 151 9.81 -9.59 7.79
CA ASN A 151 9.17 -10.79 7.28
C ASN A 151 8.67 -11.61 8.47
N THR A 152 7.37 -11.52 8.71
CA THR A 152 6.66 -12.25 9.78
C THR A 152 5.68 -13.21 9.13
N THR A 153 6.21 -14.05 8.23
CA THR A 153 5.48 -15.18 7.64
C THR A 153 5.64 -16.43 8.50
N ASP A 154 4.96 -17.52 8.15
CA ASP A 154 4.91 -18.78 8.93
C ASP A 154 4.26 -18.65 10.31
N LEU A 155 3.33 -17.70 10.45
CA LEU A 155 2.51 -17.55 11.66
C LEU A 155 1.42 -18.62 11.72
N ARG A 156 1.05 -19.04 12.94
CA ARG A 156 -0.04 -19.99 13.16
C ARG A 156 -0.78 -19.67 14.44
N ASN A 157 -2.10 -19.49 14.36
CA ASN A 157 -2.96 -19.37 15.56
C ASN A 157 -2.38 -18.32 16.53
N VAL A 158 -2.21 -17.10 16.05
CA VAL A 158 -1.51 -16.03 16.77
C VAL A 158 -2.43 -14.82 16.96
N SER A 159 -2.42 -14.29 18.18
CA SER A 159 -2.99 -12.97 18.49
C SER A 159 -1.89 -11.92 18.54
N ILE A 160 -2.03 -10.84 17.78
CA ILE A 160 -1.10 -9.72 17.71
C ILE A 160 -1.86 -8.48 18.16
N GLU A 161 -1.49 -7.95 19.31
CA GLU A 161 -2.11 -6.79 19.94
C GLU A 161 -1.17 -5.60 19.86
N ILE A 162 -1.61 -4.51 19.24
CA ILE A 162 -0.78 -3.32 19.00
C ILE A 162 -1.43 -2.13 19.69
N HIS A 163 -0.79 -1.61 20.73
CA HIS A 163 -1.22 -0.41 21.45
C HIS A 163 -0.33 0.81 21.14
N GLY A 164 0.81 0.61 20.49
CA GLY A 164 1.79 1.64 20.20
C GLY A 164 1.76 2.19 18.77
N THR A 165 2.74 3.04 18.48
CA THR A 165 2.99 3.64 17.17
C THR A 165 4.23 3.00 16.55
N PHE A 166 4.11 2.49 15.33
CA PHE A 166 5.25 2.03 14.52
C PHE A 166 5.64 3.14 13.56
N VAL A 167 6.89 3.60 13.62
CA VAL A 167 7.41 4.69 12.79
C VAL A 167 8.48 4.15 11.88
N TRP A 168 8.22 4.13 10.57
CA TRP A 168 9.22 3.71 9.59
C TRP A 168 10.24 4.82 9.35
N SER A 169 11.51 4.44 9.30
CA SER A 169 12.59 5.40 9.11
C SER A 169 12.51 6.08 7.74
N ALA A 170 12.79 7.38 7.75
CA ALA A 170 12.82 8.24 6.56
C ALA A 170 14.20 8.87 6.30
N ASP A 171 15.17 8.57 7.16
CA ASP A 171 16.54 9.09 7.09
C ASP A 171 17.44 8.32 6.11
N ASN A 172 17.00 7.14 5.65
CA ASN A 172 17.73 6.33 4.66
C ASN A 172 16.78 5.68 3.64
N ILE A 173 16.28 6.47 2.68
CA ILE A 173 15.44 5.95 1.58
C ILE A 173 16.17 4.88 0.75
N GLN A 174 17.49 5.01 0.56
CA GLN A 174 18.27 4.05 -0.25
C GLN A 174 18.28 2.64 0.33
N TYR A 175 18.26 2.51 1.66
CA TYR A 175 18.07 1.22 2.31
C TYR A 175 16.74 0.57 1.86
N TRP A 176 15.63 1.28 2.02
CA TRP A 176 14.31 0.76 1.65
C TRP A 176 14.21 0.41 0.17
N LEU A 177 14.75 1.25 -0.72
CA LEU A 177 14.77 0.99 -2.17
C LEU A 177 15.50 -0.31 -2.54
N SER A 178 16.51 -0.71 -1.75
CA SER A 178 17.34 -1.88 -2.04
C SER A 178 16.97 -3.13 -1.24
N HIS A 179 16.26 -3.01 -0.11
CA HIS A 179 15.99 -4.12 0.81
C HIS A 179 14.52 -4.54 0.88
N SER A 180 13.58 -3.73 0.37
CA SER A 180 12.15 -4.07 0.36
C SER A 180 11.90 -5.40 -0.36
N TYR A 181 11.06 -6.25 0.24
CA TYR A 181 10.75 -7.55 -0.33
C TYR A 181 9.94 -7.42 -1.60
N SER A 182 10.33 -8.11 -2.67
CA SER A 182 9.51 -8.19 -3.88
C SER A 182 8.19 -8.91 -3.60
N VAL A 183 7.08 -8.32 -4.00
CA VAL A 183 5.75 -8.97 -4.01
C VAL A 183 5.38 -9.52 -5.38
N THR A 184 6.34 -9.53 -6.33
CA THR A 184 6.25 -9.97 -7.74
C THR A 184 5.28 -9.17 -8.62
N TYR A 185 4.09 -8.83 -8.11
CA TYR A 185 3.07 -8.07 -8.81
C TYR A 185 3.61 -6.72 -9.29
N ALA A 186 3.58 -6.49 -10.60
CA ALA A 186 4.02 -5.26 -11.27
C ALA A 186 5.43 -4.75 -10.82
N GLY A 187 6.32 -5.66 -10.41
CA GLY A 187 7.64 -5.32 -9.88
C GLY A 187 7.58 -4.43 -8.63
N ARG A 188 6.50 -4.50 -7.83
CA ARG A 188 6.36 -3.76 -6.57
C ARG A 188 7.06 -4.50 -5.42
N SER A 189 7.27 -3.77 -4.34
CA SER A 189 7.97 -4.26 -3.14
C SER A 189 7.27 -3.81 -1.86
N THR A 190 7.54 -4.46 -0.73
CA THR A 190 6.91 -4.17 0.57
C THR A 190 7.93 -4.07 1.70
N ALA A 191 7.61 -3.24 2.69
CA ALA A 191 8.38 -3.12 3.93
C ALA A 191 8.05 -4.24 4.93
N TRP A 192 6.84 -4.81 4.88
CA TRP A 192 6.40 -5.83 5.83
C TRP A 192 5.56 -6.92 5.17
N LEU A 193 6.06 -8.16 5.19
CA LEU A 193 5.29 -9.36 4.85
C LEU A 193 4.68 -9.98 6.12
N LEU A 194 3.36 -10.12 6.15
CA LEU A 194 2.61 -10.84 7.18
C LEU A 194 1.93 -12.06 6.53
N GLY A 195 2.21 -13.27 7.03
CA GLY A 195 1.67 -14.48 6.41
C GLY A 195 1.63 -15.69 7.34
N GLY A 196 0.85 -16.70 6.96
CA GLY A 196 0.56 -17.86 7.81
C GLY A 196 -0.93 -18.15 7.88
N ARG A 197 -1.38 -18.81 8.96
CA ARG A 197 -2.79 -19.15 9.15
C ARG A 197 -3.32 -18.76 10.52
N ASP A 198 -4.61 -18.43 10.59
CA ASP A 198 -5.30 -18.13 11.85
C ASP A 198 -4.62 -16.96 12.59
N ILE A 199 -4.56 -15.81 11.94
CA ILE A 199 -3.87 -14.61 12.45
C ILE A 199 -4.92 -13.57 12.87
N SER A 200 -4.86 -13.11 14.11
CA SER A 200 -5.61 -11.93 14.56
C SER A 200 -4.64 -10.79 14.84
N MET A 201 -4.76 -9.65 14.15
CA MET A 201 -3.97 -8.45 14.39
C MET A 201 -4.88 -7.28 14.73
N ARG A 202 -4.79 -6.77 15.96
CA ARG A 202 -5.74 -5.79 16.50
C ARG A 202 -5.01 -4.58 17.06
N GLY A 203 -5.41 -3.40 16.60
CA GLY A 203 -4.88 -2.12 17.03
C GLY A 203 -5.68 -1.45 18.15
N PHE A 204 -6.88 -1.95 18.46
CA PHE A 204 -7.78 -1.43 19.50
C PHE A 204 -8.05 0.08 19.41
N GLY A 205 -7.99 0.65 18.21
CA GLY A 205 -8.11 2.10 17.98
C GLY A 205 -6.91 2.93 18.44
N ARG A 206 -5.86 2.28 18.97
CA ARG A 206 -4.63 2.94 19.46
C ARG A 206 -3.50 2.86 18.44
N ALA A 207 -3.34 1.71 17.78
CA ALA A 207 -2.26 1.47 16.83
C ALA A 207 -2.17 2.54 15.75
N LEU A 208 -0.95 3.02 15.51
CA LEU A 208 -0.64 3.96 14.44
C LEU A 208 0.60 3.48 13.67
N PHE A 209 0.47 3.30 12.36
CA PHE A 209 1.58 3.05 11.45
C PHE A 209 1.93 4.34 10.71
N ASP A 210 3.02 4.99 11.11
CA ASP A 210 3.52 6.22 10.49
C ASP A 210 4.64 5.88 9.50
N GLY A 211 4.35 5.99 8.22
CA GLY A 211 5.30 5.69 7.15
C GLY A 211 6.33 6.79 6.87
N ASN A 212 6.21 7.97 7.51
CA ASN A 212 6.99 9.16 7.18
C ASN A 212 6.99 9.50 5.67
N GLY A 213 5.87 9.31 4.99
CA GLY A 213 5.72 9.38 3.54
C GLY A 213 6.10 10.70 2.86
N GLN A 214 6.18 11.85 3.56
CA GLN A 214 6.49 13.13 2.92
C GLN A 214 7.84 13.12 2.20
N VAL A 215 8.86 12.49 2.80
CA VAL A 215 10.19 12.40 2.15
C VAL A 215 10.14 11.59 0.86
N TRP A 216 9.25 10.59 0.80
CA TRP A 216 9.03 9.76 -0.38
C TRP A 216 8.30 10.52 -1.47
N ILE A 217 7.28 11.29 -1.08
CA ILE A 217 6.52 12.17 -1.97
C ILE A 217 7.47 13.20 -2.62
N ASP A 218 8.29 13.87 -1.80
CA ASP A 218 9.22 14.90 -2.26
C ASP A 218 10.37 14.34 -3.12
N GLN A 219 10.82 13.12 -2.82
CA GLN A 219 11.80 12.43 -3.65
C GLN A 219 11.21 12.00 -4.99
N ASN A 220 9.98 11.50 -5.00
CA ASN A 220 9.34 10.96 -6.19
C ASN A 220 8.86 12.05 -7.16
N ARG A 221 8.55 13.26 -6.67
CA ARG A 221 8.24 14.45 -7.50
C ARG A 221 7.18 14.23 -8.58
N ASN A 222 6.03 13.68 -8.21
CA ASN A 222 4.95 13.28 -9.13
C ASN A 222 5.32 12.20 -10.17
N ALA A 223 6.50 11.58 -10.09
CA ALA A 223 6.76 10.39 -10.89
C ALA A 223 5.80 9.26 -10.47
N GLY A 224 5.58 8.27 -11.32
CA GLY A 224 4.71 7.14 -10.97
C GLY A 224 5.40 6.14 -10.04
N ASN A 225 5.35 4.88 -10.44
CA ASN A 225 6.00 3.77 -9.75
C ASN A 225 7.51 3.98 -9.63
N GLN A 226 8.03 3.91 -8.40
CA GLN A 226 9.45 3.86 -8.10
C GLN A 226 9.81 2.43 -7.63
N ASN A 227 10.81 1.80 -8.25
CA ASN A 227 11.26 0.47 -7.84
C ASN A 227 11.81 0.51 -6.41
N GLY A 228 11.41 -0.44 -5.58
CA GLY A 228 11.84 -0.50 -4.19
C GLY A 228 11.06 0.41 -3.22
N ARG A 229 10.21 1.32 -3.72
CA ARG A 229 9.33 2.14 -2.87
C ARG A 229 8.31 1.21 -2.20
N PRO A 230 8.33 1.05 -0.87
CA PRO A 230 7.64 -0.07 -0.23
C PRO A 230 6.16 0.20 0.03
N ILE A 231 5.34 -0.81 -0.27
CA ILE A 231 4.02 -1.01 0.34
C ILE A 231 4.21 -1.17 1.86
N SER A 232 3.41 -0.50 2.68
CA SER A 232 3.58 -0.53 4.14
C SER A 232 3.38 -1.94 4.73
N LEU A 233 2.27 -2.61 4.41
CA LEU A 233 1.98 -3.98 4.87
C LEU A 233 1.40 -4.84 3.73
N THR A 234 2.02 -5.99 3.47
CA THR A 234 1.48 -7.00 2.56
C THR A 234 1.03 -8.23 3.34
N ILE A 235 -0.26 -8.57 3.23
CA ILE A 235 -0.80 -9.86 3.63
C ILE A 235 -0.45 -10.86 2.54
N TRP A 236 0.48 -11.76 2.85
CA TRP A 236 1.16 -12.57 1.86
C TRP A 236 1.00 -14.06 2.16
N ARG A 237 0.42 -14.80 1.21
CA ARG A 237 0.22 -16.26 1.34
C ARG A 237 -0.43 -16.63 2.67
N ALA A 238 -1.46 -15.87 3.06
CA ALA A 238 -2.12 -16.01 4.34
C ALA A 238 -3.50 -16.66 4.18
N ASN A 239 -3.92 -17.37 5.22
CA ASN A 239 -5.26 -17.96 5.30
C ASN A 239 -5.91 -17.64 6.64
N ASN A 240 -7.17 -17.20 6.63
CA ASN A 240 -7.90 -16.85 7.86
C ASN A 240 -7.19 -15.75 8.67
N VAL A 241 -7.26 -14.52 8.18
CA VAL A 241 -6.66 -13.34 8.81
C VAL A 241 -7.73 -12.33 9.18
N PHE A 242 -7.68 -11.86 10.42
CA PHE A 242 -8.51 -10.77 10.92
C PHE A 242 -7.63 -9.57 11.32
N ILE A 243 -7.83 -8.41 10.69
CA ILE A 243 -7.15 -7.15 11.02
C ILE A 243 -8.18 -6.11 11.45
N ASP A 244 -7.95 -5.44 12.58
CA ASP A 244 -8.96 -4.54 13.17
C ASP A 244 -8.35 -3.32 13.86
N GLY A 245 -8.92 -2.13 13.63
CA GLY A 245 -8.70 -0.96 14.47
C GLY A 245 -7.29 -0.37 14.41
N ILE A 246 -6.67 -0.36 13.24
CA ILE A 246 -5.32 0.20 13.00
C ILE A 246 -5.43 1.45 12.12
N ARG A 247 -4.63 2.46 12.43
CA ARG A 247 -4.53 3.70 11.64
C ARG A 247 -3.21 3.75 10.90
N TRP A 248 -3.21 4.17 9.64
CA TRP A 248 -2.03 4.52 8.87
C TRP A 248 -1.95 6.02 8.67
N LYS A 249 -0.73 6.54 8.78
CA LYS A 249 -0.39 7.92 8.49
C LYS A 249 0.79 7.95 7.54
N MET A 250 0.68 8.75 6.49
CA MET A 250 1.76 9.05 5.56
C MET A 250 2.47 7.79 5.05
N ALA A 251 1.75 6.88 4.39
CA ALA A 251 2.35 5.70 3.79
C ALA A 251 3.40 6.10 2.75
N GLN A 252 4.44 5.27 2.62
CA GLN A 252 5.50 5.49 1.63
C GLN A 252 4.98 5.27 0.23
N PHE A 253 4.09 4.29 0.00
CA PHE A 253 3.46 3.89 -1.26
C PHE A 253 2.02 3.46 -0.94
N TRP A 254 1.56 2.31 -1.44
CA TRP A 254 0.31 1.68 -1.01
C TRP A 254 0.33 1.39 0.49
N HIS A 255 -0.81 1.58 1.14
CA HIS A 255 -0.95 1.29 2.56
C HIS A 255 -0.94 -0.23 2.79
N THR A 256 -1.76 -0.97 2.04
CA THR A 256 -1.85 -2.43 2.18
C THR A 256 -1.95 -3.17 0.86
N PHE A 257 -1.52 -4.43 0.84
CA PHE A 257 -1.69 -5.33 -0.32
C PHE A 257 -2.06 -6.73 0.15
N VAL A 258 -3.12 -7.31 -0.41
CA VAL A 258 -3.56 -8.68 -0.15
C VAL A 258 -3.18 -9.55 -1.34
N ALA A 259 -2.22 -10.46 -1.14
CA ALA A 259 -1.66 -11.26 -2.21
C ALA A 259 -1.57 -12.74 -1.87
N HIS A 260 -1.98 -13.59 -2.81
CA HIS A 260 -1.98 -15.05 -2.66
C HIS A 260 -2.71 -15.54 -1.40
N SER A 261 -3.74 -14.82 -0.96
CA SER A 261 -4.33 -15.01 0.35
C SER A 261 -5.82 -15.37 0.27
N GLN A 262 -6.33 -16.03 1.30
CA GLN A 262 -7.73 -16.44 1.36
C GLN A 262 -8.33 -16.19 2.74
N ASN A 263 -9.63 -15.85 2.77
CA ASN A 263 -10.38 -15.62 4.00
C ASN A 263 -9.75 -14.51 4.84
N ILE A 264 -9.81 -13.29 4.31
CA ILE A 264 -9.17 -12.10 4.88
C ILE A 264 -10.26 -11.10 5.26
N THR A 265 -10.33 -10.73 6.53
CA THR A 265 -11.28 -9.73 7.01
C THR A 265 -10.51 -8.55 7.62
N MET A 266 -10.77 -7.34 7.14
CA MET A 266 -10.08 -6.14 7.58
C MET A 266 -11.10 -5.04 7.92
N THR A 267 -11.09 -4.56 9.17
CA THR A 267 -12.19 -3.76 9.72
C THR A 267 -11.73 -2.55 10.50
N ASN A 268 -12.50 -1.46 10.47
CA ASN A 268 -12.25 -0.27 11.29
C ASN A 268 -10.85 0.33 11.05
N LEU A 269 -10.46 0.49 9.79
CA LEU A 269 -9.15 1.03 9.42
C LEU A 269 -9.26 2.49 8.98
N GLU A 270 -8.27 3.29 9.38
CA GLU A 270 -8.12 4.67 8.93
C GLU A 270 -6.80 4.79 8.19
N MET A 271 -6.79 5.39 7.01
CA MET A 271 -5.59 5.59 6.21
C MET A 271 -5.54 7.04 5.78
N ASN A 272 -4.44 7.73 6.05
CA ASN A 272 -4.31 9.13 5.71
C ASN A 272 -2.91 9.45 5.19
N THR A 273 -2.84 9.70 3.88
CA THR A 273 -1.63 10.22 3.23
C THR A 273 -2.00 11.46 2.42
N SER A 274 -1.44 12.60 2.81
CA SER A 274 -1.61 13.88 2.12
C SER A 274 -0.27 14.60 2.06
N SER A 275 0.01 15.26 0.94
CA SER A 275 1.24 16.03 0.79
C SER A 275 1.08 17.44 1.33
N ASN A 276 2.13 17.97 1.96
CA ASN A 276 2.23 19.39 2.33
C ASN A 276 3.19 20.18 1.42
N SER A 277 3.60 19.60 0.29
CA SER A 277 4.48 20.22 -0.71
C SER A 277 3.80 20.35 -2.07
N GLN A 278 4.49 20.91 -3.07
CA GLN A 278 3.96 20.99 -4.44
C GLN A 278 3.82 19.62 -5.14
N TRP A 279 4.35 18.55 -4.53
CA TRP A 279 4.31 17.20 -5.08
C TRP A 279 3.11 16.45 -4.51
N LYS A 280 2.41 15.68 -5.34
CA LYS A 280 1.25 14.85 -4.99
C LYS A 280 1.68 13.52 -4.40
N ALA A 281 0.85 12.96 -3.53
CA ALA A 281 1.08 11.65 -2.92
C ALA A 281 0.74 10.47 -3.86
N VAL A 282 1.33 10.47 -5.06
CA VAL A 282 1.08 9.47 -6.10
C VAL A 282 1.29 8.04 -5.60
N ASN A 283 0.41 7.13 -6.04
CA ASN A 283 0.40 5.70 -5.72
C ASN A 283 0.37 5.42 -4.21
N THR A 284 -0.59 6.04 -3.53
CA THR A 284 -0.84 5.85 -2.08
C THR A 284 -2.12 5.07 -1.82
N ASP A 285 -2.37 4.06 -2.65
CA ASP A 285 -3.56 3.22 -2.66
C ASP A 285 -3.91 2.74 -1.24
N GLY A 286 -5.20 2.66 -0.90
CA GLY A 286 -5.63 2.16 0.41
C GLY A 286 -5.38 0.66 0.54
N THR A 287 -5.99 -0.12 -0.35
CA THR A 287 -5.65 -1.54 -0.49
C THR A 287 -5.79 -2.02 -1.92
N ASP A 288 -4.87 -2.90 -2.30
CA ASP A 288 -4.94 -3.67 -3.53
C ASP A 288 -5.13 -5.17 -3.20
N THR A 289 -5.87 -5.91 -4.02
CA THR A 289 -5.96 -7.38 -3.93
C THR A 289 -5.40 -8.03 -5.19
N TRP A 290 -4.74 -9.18 -5.08
CA TRP A 290 -4.24 -9.93 -6.24
C TRP A 290 -4.12 -11.42 -5.92
N ASN A 291 -4.49 -12.30 -6.85
CA ASN A 291 -4.44 -13.76 -6.67
C ASN A 291 -5.05 -14.21 -5.32
N SER A 292 -6.18 -13.62 -4.91
CA SER A 292 -6.72 -13.78 -3.56
C SER A 292 -8.24 -13.95 -3.58
N LYS A 293 -8.82 -14.57 -2.55
CA LYS A 293 -10.28 -14.79 -2.51
C LYS A 293 -10.87 -14.76 -1.12
N ASP A 294 -12.17 -14.56 -1.04
CA ASP A 294 -12.91 -14.50 0.22
C ASP A 294 -12.39 -13.33 1.09
N ILE A 295 -12.60 -12.10 0.63
CA ILE A 295 -12.07 -10.88 1.25
C ILE A 295 -13.21 -9.98 1.70
N VAL A 296 -13.19 -9.56 2.96
CA VAL A 296 -14.13 -8.60 3.54
C VAL A 296 -13.39 -7.35 4.00
N ILE A 297 -13.78 -6.20 3.46
CA ILE A 297 -13.29 -4.87 3.82
C ILE A 297 -14.48 -4.08 4.34
N ARG A 298 -14.44 -3.63 5.60
CA ARG A 298 -15.57 -2.87 6.17
C ARG A 298 -15.20 -1.78 7.17
N ASN A 299 -15.98 -0.69 7.17
CA ASN A 299 -15.82 0.43 8.09
C ASN A 299 -14.45 1.12 7.94
N TRP A 300 -14.12 1.59 6.73
CA TRP A 300 -12.84 2.25 6.49
C TRP A 300 -13.01 3.73 6.17
N THR A 301 -11.99 4.51 6.54
CA THR A 301 -11.80 5.88 6.06
C THR A 301 -10.44 5.98 5.40
N VAL A 302 -10.39 6.38 4.13
CA VAL A 302 -9.16 6.42 3.33
C VAL A 302 -9.01 7.79 2.69
N THR A 303 -7.98 8.52 3.09
CA THR A 303 -7.46 9.68 2.36
C THR A 303 -6.18 9.25 1.67
N CYS A 304 -6.23 9.18 0.35
CA CYS A 304 -5.10 8.82 -0.50
C CYS A 304 -5.09 9.73 -1.74
N HIS A 305 -4.15 9.51 -2.65
CA HIS A 305 -4.11 10.20 -3.94
C HIS A 305 -3.96 9.20 -5.12
N ASP A 306 -4.49 7.99 -4.93
CA ASP A 306 -4.62 6.91 -5.91
C ASP A 306 -5.81 6.03 -5.51
N ASP A 307 -5.97 4.80 -6.01
CA ASP A 307 -7.13 3.95 -5.73
C ASP A 307 -7.45 3.84 -4.21
N CYS A 308 -8.71 4.08 -3.84
CA CYS A 308 -9.16 3.88 -2.45
C CYS A 308 -9.10 2.38 -2.12
N ILE A 309 -9.75 1.58 -2.97
CA ILE A 309 -9.74 0.11 -2.96
C ILE A 309 -9.59 -0.36 -4.40
N SER A 310 -8.69 -1.30 -4.66
CA SER A 310 -8.45 -1.82 -6.01
C SER A 310 -8.42 -3.34 -6.06
N ILE A 311 -9.32 -3.92 -6.85
CA ILE A 311 -9.40 -5.37 -7.04
C ILE A 311 -8.63 -5.76 -8.29
N LYS A 312 -7.40 -6.27 -8.14
CA LYS A 312 -6.57 -6.69 -9.28
C LYS A 312 -6.86 -8.14 -9.68
N GLY A 313 -6.16 -8.58 -10.72
CA GLY A 313 -6.36 -9.87 -11.38
C GLY A 313 -6.34 -11.06 -10.43
N ASN A 314 -7.14 -12.06 -10.80
CA ASN A 314 -7.35 -13.31 -10.09
C ASN A 314 -7.84 -13.10 -8.65
N SER A 315 -8.71 -12.10 -8.46
CA SER A 315 -9.39 -11.86 -7.20
C SER A 315 -10.86 -12.24 -7.30
N SER A 316 -11.40 -12.94 -6.29
CA SER A 316 -12.81 -13.34 -6.30
C SER A 316 -13.46 -13.34 -4.92
N ASN A 317 -14.79 -13.21 -4.87
CA ASN A 317 -15.57 -13.14 -3.62
C ASN A 317 -15.04 -12.03 -2.69
N VAL A 318 -15.13 -10.79 -3.17
CA VAL A 318 -14.68 -9.61 -2.43
C VAL A 318 -15.86 -8.73 -2.07
N HIS A 319 -16.00 -8.42 -0.79
CA HIS A 319 -17.06 -7.56 -0.27
C HIS A 319 -16.48 -6.34 0.43
N VAL A 320 -16.77 -5.17 -0.11
CA VAL A 320 -16.35 -3.86 0.41
C VAL A 320 -17.61 -3.14 0.87
N SER A 321 -17.69 -2.79 2.16
CA SER A 321 -18.88 -2.13 2.72
C SER A 321 -18.56 -1.01 3.70
N ASN A 322 -19.37 0.06 3.69
CA ASN A 322 -19.23 1.18 4.62
C ASN A 322 -17.81 1.80 4.59
N VAL A 323 -17.43 2.31 3.42
CA VAL A 323 -16.12 2.93 3.19
C VAL A 323 -16.29 4.40 2.84
N THR A 324 -15.41 5.26 3.36
CA THR A 324 -15.33 6.66 2.95
C THR A 324 -13.97 6.94 2.33
N CYS A 325 -13.96 7.47 1.11
CA CYS A 325 -12.76 7.80 0.35
C CYS A 325 -12.64 9.32 0.15
N TYR A 326 -11.47 9.88 0.42
CA TYR A 326 -11.13 11.29 0.22
C TYR A 326 -9.93 11.43 -0.71
N GLU A 327 -10.00 12.39 -1.64
CA GLU A 327 -8.90 12.73 -2.58
C GLU A 327 -8.41 11.55 -3.44
N SER A 328 -9.18 10.47 -3.48
CA SER A 328 -8.78 9.18 -4.03
C SER A 328 -8.89 9.11 -5.56
N GLY A 329 -8.37 8.03 -6.14
CA GLY A 329 -8.59 7.61 -7.51
C GLY A 329 -10.03 7.15 -7.69
N ALA A 330 -10.39 6.00 -7.12
CA ALA A 330 -11.74 5.42 -7.16
C ALA A 330 -11.87 4.24 -6.19
N MET A 331 -13.07 3.65 -6.13
CA MET A 331 -13.18 2.20 -6.00
C MET A 331 -12.99 1.57 -7.37
N CYS A 332 -12.06 0.64 -7.47
CA CYS A 332 -11.62 0.15 -8.75
C CYS A 332 -11.63 -1.38 -8.86
N VAL A 333 -12.06 -1.87 -10.01
CA VAL A 333 -11.66 -3.19 -10.53
C VAL A 333 -10.55 -2.96 -11.55
N GLY A 334 -9.34 -3.43 -11.21
CA GLY A 334 -8.17 -3.42 -12.06
C GLY A 334 -7.04 -2.47 -11.65
N SER A 335 -6.05 -2.23 -12.50
CA SER A 335 -5.99 -2.73 -13.87
C SER A 335 -5.76 -4.24 -13.97
N ILE A 336 -6.43 -4.90 -14.92
CA ILE A 336 -6.27 -6.33 -15.23
C ILE A 336 -6.04 -6.57 -16.72
N GLY A 337 -5.46 -7.71 -17.06
CA GLY A 337 -5.24 -8.16 -18.44
C GLY A 337 -3.98 -7.58 -19.09
N SER A 338 -3.00 -7.13 -18.29
CA SER A 338 -1.79 -6.47 -18.79
C SER A 338 -0.92 -7.40 -19.66
N ASN A 339 -1.00 -8.71 -19.43
CA ASN A 339 -0.33 -9.72 -20.23
C ASN A 339 -1.33 -10.40 -21.18
N ALA A 340 -1.28 -10.07 -22.47
CA ALA A 340 -2.21 -10.64 -23.44
C ALA A 340 -2.10 -12.18 -23.58
N GLY A 341 -0.98 -12.79 -23.16
CA GLY A 341 -0.76 -14.23 -23.16
C GLY A 341 -1.19 -14.94 -21.87
N GLN A 342 -1.57 -14.21 -20.83
CA GLN A 342 -2.04 -14.76 -19.56
C GLN A 342 -3.35 -14.07 -19.16
N PRO A 343 -4.49 -14.76 -19.22
CA PRO A 343 -5.76 -14.15 -18.86
C PRO A 343 -5.82 -13.82 -17.36
N ASP A 344 -6.40 -12.67 -17.03
CA ASP A 344 -6.71 -12.29 -15.64
C ASP A 344 -8.22 -12.35 -15.41
N PHE A 345 -8.63 -12.81 -14.23
CA PHE A 345 -10.04 -12.98 -13.88
C PHE A 345 -10.42 -12.18 -12.62
N VAL A 346 -11.52 -11.45 -12.66
CA VAL A 346 -12.13 -10.88 -11.45
C VAL A 346 -13.60 -11.23 -11.44
N GLU A 347 -14.08 -11.79 -10.32
CA GLU A 347 -15.49 -12.14 -10.21
C GLU A 347 -16.07 -12.08 -8.79
N ASN A 348 -17.38 -11.87 -8.70
CA ASN A 348 -18.13 -11.84 -7.45
C ASN A 348 -17.59 -10.75 -6.52
N VAL A 349 -17.73 -9.49 -6.94
CA VAL A 349 -17.27 -8.31 -6.19
C VAL A 349 -18.45 -7.42 -5.88
N VAL A 350 -18.58 -7.02 -4.62
CA VAL A 350 -19.60 -6.05 -4.20
C VAL A 350 -18.93 -4.88 -3.50
N PHE A 351 -19.14 -3.68 -4.03
CA PHE A 351 -18.91 -2.43 -3.33
C PHE A 351 -20.26 -1.87 -2.89
N GLU A 352 -20.48 -1.70 -1.58
CA GLU A 352 -21.74 -1.15 -1.09
C GLU A 352 -21.59 -0.11 0.03
N ASN A 353 -22.48 0.87 0.03
CA ASN A 353 -22.50 1.95 1.03
C ASN A 353 -21.14 2.67 1.08
N VAL A 354 -20.72 3.24 -0.05
CA VAL A 354 -19.43 3.93 -0.17
C VAL A 354 -19.63 5.40 -0.51
N SER A 355 -18.93 6.26 0.23
CA SER A 355 -18.93 7.70 0.00
C SER A 355 -17.58 8.15 -0.55
N LEU A 356 -17.56 8.96 -1.61
CA LEU A 356 -16.33 9.50 -2.18
C LEU A 356 -16.37 11.03 -2.27
N TYR A 357 -15.31 11.69 -1.83
CA TYR A 357 -15.19 13.14 -1.85
C TYR A 357 -13.93 13.54 -2.60
N HIS A 358 -14.07 14.50 -3.51
CA HIS A 358 -12.97 15.09 -4.28
C HIS A 358 -12.12 14.07 -5.07
N SER A 359 -12.68 12.90 -5.34
CA SER A 359 -11.96 11.80 -5.99
C SER A 359 -11.94 11.96 -7.51
N SER A 360 -11.04 11.25 -8.19
CA SER A 360 -10.97 11.27 -9.66
C SER A 360 -12.20 10.61 -10.28
N ASN A 361 -12.55 9.43 -9.81
CA ASN A 361 -13.67 8.62 -10.26
C ASN A 361 -14.36 8.01 -9.03
N ALA A 362 -15.50 7.33 -9.23
CA ALA A 362 -16.23 6.66 -8.15
C ALA A 362 -16.26 5.15 -8.35
N ALA A 363 -16.93 4.68 -9.41
CA ALA A 363 -17.08 3.27 -9.75
C ALA A 363 -16.35 2.98 -11.07
N TRP A 364 -15.14 2.43 -10.97
CA TRP A 364 -14.22 2.35 -12.09
C TRP A 364 -13.80 0.91 -12.43
N ILE A 365 -14.02 0.49 -13.68
CA ILE A 365 -13.43 -0.74 -14.25
C ILE A 365 -12.36 -0.35 -15.27
N LYS A 366 -11.11 -0.77 -15.04
CA LYS A 366 -9.98 -0.49 -15.94
C LYS A 366 -9.30 -1.77 -16.36
N THR A 367 -9.25 -2.03 -17.66
CA THR A 367 -8.52 -3.20 -18.19
C THR A 367 -7.52 -2.76 -19.25
N TYR A 368 -6.51 -3.59 -19.49
CA TYR A 368 -5.67 -3.50 -20.67
C TYR A 368 -6.34 -4.19 -21.87
N PRO A 369 -5.79 -4.05 -23.09
CA PRO A 369 -6.21 -4.80 -24.28
C PRO A 369 -5.80 -6.28 -24.21
N GLY A 370 -6.27 -6.98 -23.18
CA GLY A 370 -5.86 -8.31 -22.78
C GLY A 370 -6.90 -9.40 -23.05
N THR A 371 -6.81 -10.47 -22.25
CA THR A 371 -7.75 -11.59 -22.23
C THR A 371 -8.17 -11.89 -20.78
N GLY A 372 -9.24 -12.65 -20.59
CA GLY A 372 -9.82 -12.96 -19.28
C GLY A 372 -11.21 -12.34 -19.13
N TYR A 373 -11.64 -12.05 -17.90
CA TYR A 373 -12.93 -11.39 -17.67
C TYR A 373 -13.03 -10.60 -16.35
N VAL A 374 -13.95 -9.64 -16.34
CA VAL A 374 -14.60 -9.08 -15.15
C VAL A 374 -16.07 -9.53 -15.19
N ARG A 375 -16.55 -10.19 -14.13
CA ARG A 375 -17.92 -10.72 -14.07
C ARG A 375 -18.58 -10.58 -12.70
N ASN A 376 -19.89 -10.35 -12.64
CA ASN A 376 -20.65 -10.31 -11.40
C ASN A 376 -20.04 -9.29 -10.41
N VAL A 377 -20.05 -8.03 -10.83
CA VAL A 377 -19.57 -6.91 -10.02
C VAL A 377 -20.73 -5.95 -9.76
N THR A 378 -20.97 -5.65 -8.49
CA THR A 378 -22.02 -4.71 -8.08
C THR A 378 -21.41 -3.50 -7.38
N PHE A 379 -21.76 -2.31 -7.84
CA PHE A 379 -21.57 -1.04 -7.15
C PHE A 379 -22.93 -0.54 -6.68
N ARG A 380 -23.20 -0.57 -5.37
CA ARG A 380 -24.52 -0.24 -4.82
C ARG A 380 -24.47 0.80 -3.71
N ASN A 381 -25.45 1.70 -3.66
CA ASN A 381 -25.54 2.75 -2.62
C ASN A 381 -24.26 3.57 -2.56
N ILE A 382 -23.89 4.16 -3.70
CA ILE A 382 -22.67 4.95 -3.83
C ILE A 382 -23.06 6.42 -3.83
N HIS A 383 -22.55 7.16 -2.84
CA HIS A 383 -22.68 8.61 -2.78
C HIS A 383 -21.34 9.25 -3.13
N PHE A 384 -21.36 10.36 -3.87
CA PHE A 384 -20.13 11.11 -4.10
C PHE A 384 -20.32 12.60 -4.28
N GLU A 385 -19.28 13.35 -3.94
CA GLU A 385 -19.25 14.80 -4.08
C GLU A 385 -17.99 15.25 -4.81
N ASN A 386 -18.19 16.10 -5.82
CA ASN A 386 -17.12 16.75 -6.56
C ASN A 386 -16.09 15.76 -7.12
N VAL A 387 -16.61 14.71 -7.79
CA VAL A 387 -15.82 13.66 -8.45
C VAL A 387 -15.64 13.96 -9.93
N ASN A 388 -14.43 13.81 -10.49
CA ASN A 388 -14.16 14.26 -11.87
C ASN A 388 -15.02 13.54 -12.92
N GLN A 389 -15.01 12.21 -12.91
CA GLN A 389 -15.77 11.34 -13.82
C GLN A 389 -16.29 10.10 -13.07
N PRO A 390 -17.53 10.14 -12.54
CA PRO A 390 -17.98 9.16 -11.55
C PRO A 390 -17.99 7.70 -12.00
N ILE A 391 -18.65 7.38 -13.10
CA ILE A 391 -18.67 6.02 -13.66
C ILE A 391 -17.70 5.97 -14.83
N TYR A 392 -16.72 5.06 -14.78
CA TYR A 392 -15.77 4.91 -15.87
C TYR A 392 -15.48 3.44 -16.17
N VAL A 393 -15.50 3.09 -17.45
CA VAL A 393 -15.11 1.76 -17.95
C VAL A 393 -14.20 1.95 -19.16
N THR A 394 -13.03 1.33 -19.13
CA THR A 394 -12.08 1.35 -20.26
C THR A 394 -11.43 -0.01 -20.49
N SER A 395 -11.27 -0.34 -21.77
CA SER A 395 -10.65 -1.59 -22.23
C SER A 395 -9.16 -1.45 -22.59
N CYS A 396 -8.55 -0.29 -22.37
CA CYS A 396 -7.19 0.03 -22.82
C CYS A 396 -6.46 1.05 -21.94
N ILE A 397 -6.53 0.85 -20.63
CA ILE A 397 -5.92 1.75 -19.66
C ILE A 397 -4.42 1.97 -19.95
N TYR A 398 -3.96 3.20 -19.74
CA TYR A 398 -2.61 3.73 -20.01
C TYR A 398 -2.18 3.85 -21.47
N SER A 399 -2.57 2.95 -22.37
CA SER A 399 -2.24 3.10 -23.80
C SER A 399 -3.19 4.06 -24.51
N TYR A 400 -4.49 4.03 -24.15
CA TYR A 400 -5.57 4.76 -24.83
C TYR A 400 -5.59 4.52 -26.36
N GLN A 401 -5.00 3.40 -26.77
CA GLN A 401 -4.78 2.99 -28.14
C GLN A 401 -5.18 1.53 -28.26
N ASN A 402 -5.68 1.16 -29.45
CA ASN A 402 -6.07 -0.21 -29.77
C ASN A 402 -7.10 -0.80 -28.77
N CYS A 403 -8.02 0.03 -28.29
CA CYS A 403 -9.01 -0.36 -27.29
C CYS A 403 -9.93 -1.47 -27.77
N ASP A 404 -10.29 -1.42 -29.05
CA ASP A 404 -11.02 -2.45 -29.76
C ASP A 404 -10.25 -3.76 -29.96
N ASN A 405 -8.96 -3.84 -29.60
CA ASN A 405 -8.21 -5.11 -29.63
C ASN A 405 -8.36 -5.92 -28.35
N SER A 406 -8.95 -5.37 -27.27
CA SER A 406 -9.20 -6.14 -26.06
C SER A 406 -10.13 -7.31 -26.36
N ARG A 407 -9.80 -8.48 -25.80
CA ARG A 407 -10.65 -9.67 -25.78
C ARG A 407 -11.09 -10.02 -24.36
N LEU A 408 -10.81 -9.15 -23.39
CA LEU A 408 -11.21 -9.31 -22.01
C LEU A 408 -12.70 -8.94 -21.90
N GLY A 409 -13.52 -9.90 -21.48
CA GLY A 409 -14.97 -9.70 -21.35
C GLY A 409 -15.33 -8.93 -20.08
N ILE A 410 -16.24 -7.97 -20.18
CA ILE A 410 -16.83 -7.28 -19.03
C ILE A 410 -18.33 -7.59 -19.09
N THR A 411 -18.84 -8.33 -18.11
CA THR A 411 -20.21 -8.83 -18.14
C THR A 411 -20.85 -8.90 -16.77
N ASP A 412 -22.18 -8.81 -16.68
CA ASP A 412 -22.93 -8.93 -15.41
C ASP A 412 -22.41 -7.90 -14.38
N ILE A 413 -22.58 -6.62 -14.74
CA ILE A 413 -22.15 -5.51 -13.90
C ILE A 413 -23.34 -4.66 -13.54
N HIS A 414 -23.52 -4.43 -12.24
CA HIS A 414 -24.64 -3.70 -11.67
C HIS A 414 -24.17 -2.39 -11.05
N TRP A 415 -24.75 -1.28 -11.49
CA TRP A 415 -24.64 0.02 -10.85
C TRP A 415 -26.01 0.40 -10.30
N GLU A 416 -26.15 0.43 -8.97
CA GLU A 416 -27.43 0.53 -8.28
C GLU A 416 -27.41 1.66 -7.26
N ASN A 417 -28.38 2.58 -7.32
CA ASN A 417 -28.49 3.68 -6.38
C ASN A 417 -27.17 4.47 -6.25
N ILE A 418 -26.80 5.13 -7.36
CA ILE A 418 -25.59 5.93 -7.47
C ILE A 418 -25.99 7.39 -7.60
N THR A 419 -25.67 8.18 -6.59
CA THR A 419 -26.10 9.57 -6.47
C THR A 419 -24.93 10.49 -6.16
N GLY A 420 -24.91 11.69 -6.71
CA GLY A 420 -23.86 12.64 -6.36
C GLY A 420 -23.62 13.78 -7.33
N THR A 421 -22.50 14.47 -7.13
CA THR A 421 -22.08 15.59 -7.98
C THR A 421 -20.79 15.28 -8.74
N SER A 422 -20.82 15.45 -10.06
CA SER A 422 -19.61 15.38 -10.90
C SER A 422 -18.96 16.77 -11.02
N ARG A 423 -17.64 16.84 -10.88
CA ARG A 423 -16.88 18.10 -11.02
C ARG A 423 -17.01 18.66 -12.44
N TYR A 424 -17.00 17.78 -13.43
CA TYR A 424 -17.14 18.11 -14.84
C TYR A 424 -18.45 17.57 -15.41
N ASN A 425 -18.73 17.93 -16.67
CA ASN A 425 -19.99 17.62 -17.35
C ASN A 425 -20.15 16.15 -17.81
N VAL A 426 -19.33 15.20 -17.35
CA VAL A 426 -19.44 13.78 -17.67
C VAL A 426 -19.83 12.99 -16.42
N ALA A 427 -21.01 12.37 -16.45
CA ALA A 427 -21.48 11.48 -15.38
C ALA A 427 -20.94 10.05 -15.55
N ALA A 428 -20.91 9.57 -16.80
CA ALA A 428 -20.41 8.25 -17.13
C ALA A 428 -19.68 8.25 -18.47
N ALA A 429 -18.58 7.49 -18.55
CA ALA A 429 -17.90 7.19 -19.79
C ALA A 429 -17.57 5.69 -19.85
N ILE A 430 -18.13 4.99 -20.83
CA ILE A 430 -18.04 3.53 -20.93
C ILE A 430 -17.54 3.19 -22.34
N HIS A 431 -16.30 2.74 -22.43
CA HIS A 431 -15.72 2.23 -23.66
C HIS A 431 -15.34 0.76 -23.51
N CYS A 432 -16.16 -0.10 -24.09
CA CYS A 432 -15.87 -1.52 -24.25
C CYS A 432 -15.21 -1.77 -25.61
N SER A 433 -14.47 -2.87 -25.73
CA SER A 433 -13.89 -3.27 -27.02
C SER A 433 -14.97 -3.78 -27.97
N SER A 434 -14.94 -3.41 -29.25
CA SER A 434 -15.84 -4.00 -30.27
C SER A 434 -15.58 -5.50 -30.51
N ARG A 435 -14.40 -6.03 -30.15
CA ARG A 435 -14.09 -7.48 -30.22
C ARG A 435 -14.55 -8.26 -29.01
N ALA A 436 -14.82 -7.58 -27.90
CA ALA A 436 -15.45 -8.13 -26.70
C ALA A 436 -16.43 -7.10 -26.12
N PRO A 437 -17.57 -6.83 -26.81
CA PRO A 437 -18.54 -5.84 -26.35
C PRO A 437 -19.00 -6.18 -24.94
N CYS A 438 -19.20 -5.17 -24.10
CA CYS A 438 -19.74 -5.40 -22.76
C CYS A 438 -21.14 -5.99 -22.87
N ASP A 439 -21.44 -6.92 -21.98
CA ASP A 439 -22.71 -7.66 -21.98
C ASP A 439 -23.36 -7.56 -20.61
N ASP A 440 -24.70 -7.57 -20.55
CA ASP A 440 -25.42 -7.62 -19.28
C ASP A 440 -24.99 -6.53 -18.27
N LEU A 441 -24.96 -5.28 -18.73
CA LEU A 441 -24.74 -4.12 -17.87
C LEU A 441 -26.09 -3.58 -17.39
N HIS A 442 -26.23 -3.41 -16.07
CA HIS A 442 -27.46 -2.92 -15.44
C HIS A 442 -27.21 -1.65 -14.66
N PHE A 443 -28.08 -0.67 -14.87
CA PHE A 443 -28.06 0.62 -14.22
C PHE A 443 -29.44 0.89 -13.64
N SER A 444 -29.52 1.11 -12.34
CA SER A 444 -30.77 1.46 -11.66
C SER A 444 -30.54 2.61 -10.69
N ASN A 445 -31.45 3.59 -10.70
CA ASN A 445 -31.42 4.75 -9.81
C ASN A 445 -30.07 5.51 -9.86
N ILE A 446 -29.72 5.99 -11.06
CA ILE A 446 -28.52 6.80 -11.29
C ILE A 446 -28.92 8.28 -11.33
N ASP A 447 -28.49 9.08 -10.34
CA ASP A 447 -28.74 10.53 -10.26
C ASP A 447 -27.42 11.30 -10.08
N ILE A 448 -26.82 11.71 -11.19
CA ILE A 448 -25.52 12.39 -11.20
C ILE A 448 -25.67 13.78 -11.79
N LYS A 449 -25.32 14.80 -11.01
CA LYS A 449 -25.50 16.21 -11.38
C LYS A 449 -24.14 16.90 -11.53
N PRO A 450 -23.84 17.55 -12.67
CA PRO A 450 -22.65 18.36 -12.79
C PRO A 450 -22.71 19.53 -11.81
N MET A 451 -21.60 19.81 -11.11
CA MET A 451 -21.51 20.95 -10.19
C MET A 451 -21.73 22.30 -10.89
N SER A 452 -21.40 22.39 -12.19
CA SER A 452 -21.68 23.57 -13.01
C SER A 452 -23.15 23.74 -13.37
N GLY A 453 -24.02 22.80 -12.99
CA GLY A 453 -25.39 22.68 -13.51
C GLY A 453 -25.43 22.15 -14.95
N GLY A 454 -26.66 22.09 -15.50
CA GLY A 454 -26.93 21.58 -16.84
C GLY A 454 -27.06 20.05 -16.92
N THR A 455 -27.13 19.53 -18.15
CA THR A 455 -27.29 18.10 -18.42
C THR A 455 -25.93 17.40 -18.43
N ALA A 456 -25.78 16.33 -17.66
CA ALA A 456 -24.58 15.50 -17.71
C ALA A 456 -24.49 14.70 -19.02
N LYS A 457 -23.29 14.55 -19.55
CA LYS A 457 -22.97 13.62 -20.63
C LYS A 457 -22.83 12.20 -20.09
N VAL A 458 -23.39 11.26 -20.83
CA VAL A 458 -23.27 9.81 -20.62
C VAL A 458 -22.74 9.23 -21.93
N LEU A 459 -21.45 8.90 -21.96
CA LEU A 459 -20.78 8.44 -23.17
C LEU A 459 -20.66 6.92 -23.16
N CYS A 460 -21.06 6.26 -24.25
CA CYS A 460 -21.10 4.80 -24.32
C CYS A 460 -20.64 4.28 -25.69
N SER A 461 -19.84 3.21 -25.70
CA SER A 461 -19.44 2.50 -26.91
C SER A 461 -19.37 0.99 -26.66
N ASN A 462 -19.86 0.20 -27.62
CA ASN A 462 -19.78 -1.26 -27.65
C ASN A 462 -20.43 -1.97 -26.44
N ILE A 463 -21.63 -1.53 -26.04
CA ILE A 463 -22.45 -2.21 -25.03
C ILE A 463 -23.58 -2.96 -25.77
N LYS A 464 -23.68 -4.28 -25.56
CA LYS A 464 -24.78 -5.07 -26.11
C LYS A 464 -26.09 -4.68 -25.43
N ASN A 465 -27.18 -4.64 -26.21
CA ASN A 465 -28.51 -4.31 -25.73
C ASN A 465 -28.54 -3.02 -24.89
N GLN A 466 -27.75 -2.01 -25.24
CA GLN A 466 -27.60 -0.77 -24.45
C GLN A 466 -28.96 -0.10 -24.13
N ALA A 467 -29.93 -0.19 -25.03
CA ALA A 467 -31.27 0.38 -24.80
C ALA A 467 -31.99 -0.23 -23.57
N SER A 468 -31.66 -1.46 -23.17
CA SER A 468 -32.25 -2.13 -22.00
C SER A 468 -31.34 -2.12 -20.77
N SER A 469 -30.18 -1.46 -20.81
CA SER A 469 -29.25 -1.43 -19.67
C SER A 469 -29.76 -0.57 -18.49
N GLY A 470 -30.73 0.31 -18.73
CA GLY A 470 -31.19 1.30 -17.75
C GLY A 470 -30.38 2.61 -17.73
N LEU A 471 -29.39 2.75 -18.63
CA LEU A 471 -28.60 3.97 -18.78
C LEU A 471 -28.82 4.60 -20.16
N ALA A 472 -29.33 5.83 -20.19
CA ALA A 472 -29.52 6.58 -21.44
C ALA A 472 -28.22 7.27 -21.88
N CYS A 473 -27.61 6.78 -22.95
CA CYS A 473 -26.37 7.35 -23.50
C CYS A 473 -26.65 8.58 -24.37
N THR A 474 -25.86 9.64 -24.19
CA THR A 474 -25.97 10.92 -24.91
C THR A 474 -24.97 11.03 -26.08
N GLY A 475 -24.04 10.08 -26.21
CA GLY A 475 -23.06 10.09 -27.29
C GLY A 475 -22.07 8.92 -27.22
N PRO A 476 -21.20 8.76 -28.23
CA PRO A 476 -20.18 7.72 -28.23
C PRO A 476 -19.06 8.02 -27.24
N CYS A 477 -18.55 6.99 -26.55
CA CYS A 477 -17.33 7.10 -25.76
C CYS A 477 -16.11 6.78 -26.63
N PRO A 478 -15.18 7.71 -26.86
CA PRO A 478 -13.96 7.40 -27.60
C PRO A 478 -13.07 6.45 -26.80
N GLY A 479 -12.32 5.58 -27.49
CA GLY A 479 -11.31 4.73 -26.81
C GLY A 479 -10.19 5.55 -26.16
N SER A 480 -9.98 6.78 -26.65
CA SER A 480 -9.04 7.74 -26.09
C SER A 480 -9.59 8.55 -24.93
N GLN A 481 -10.75 8.20 -24.36
CA GLN A 481 -11.29 8.89 -23.20
C GLN A 481 -10.24 8.86 -22.06
N PRO A 482 -9.83 10.02 -21.53
CA PRO A 482 -8.82 10.06 -20.49
C PRO A 482 -9.39 9.51 -19.19
N GLN A 483 -8.55 8.84 -18.39
CA GLN A 483 -8.99 8.31 -17.10
C GLN A 483 -9.32 9.40 -16.08
N GLN A 484 -8.62 10.55 -16.16
CA GLN A 484 -8.85 11.72 -15.31
C GLN A 484 -9.21 12.90 -16.19
N LEU A 485 -10.35 13.52 -15.91
CA LEU A 485 -10.73 14.78 -16.54
C LEU A 485 -10.07 15.96 -15.82
N SER A 486 -9.70 16.98 -16.59
CA SER A 486 -9.20 18.27 -16.10
C SER A 486 -10.11 19.45 -16.47
N GLY A 487 -11.22 19.17 -17.17
CA GLY A 487 -12.16 20.15 -17.69
C GLY A 487 -13.43 19.49 -18.21
N ASN A 488 -14.42 20.31 -18.53
CA ASN A 488 -15.58 19.87 -19.31
C ASN A 488 -15.13 19.44 -20.71
N VAL A 489 -15.78 18.39 -21.23
CA VAL A 489 -15.54 17.85 -22.58
C VAL A 489 -16.78 17.95 -23.43
#